data_AF-A0A254PWV5-F1
#
_entry.id   AF-A0A254PWV5-F1
#
_cell.length_a   1.000
_cell.length_b   1.000
_cell.length_c   1.000
_cell.angle_alpha   90.00
_cell.angle_beta   90.00
_cell.angle_gamma   90.00
#
_symmetry.space_group_name_H-M   'P 1'
#
loop_
_entity.id
_entity.type
_entity.pdbx_description
1 polymer ?
#
loop_
_entity_poly.entity_id
_entity_poly.type
_entity_poly.pdbx_seq_one_letter_code
_entity_poly.pdbx_strand_id
1 'polypeptide(L)'
;MKSVVFDTNVLLDLFVFNDFRALHLKQALIEQKIDALTSLKTLEEFADVISRPLFSLETVEQEKILDQWKSLSRVLDDQSLLSSPWLCQDPDDQIFLDLAFTAKPCTLISKDNEVLKFAARAAKENILISADYQSLDF
;
A
#
# COMPACT_ATOMS: atom_id res chain seq x y z
N MET A 1 10.91 -12.32 5.57
CA MET A 1 10.56 -11.35 4.52
C MET A 1 9.92 -10.16 5.20
N LYS A 2 10.23 -8.91 4.82
CA LYS A 2 9.62 -7.73 5.46
C LYS A 2 8.20 -7.56 4.91
N SER A 3 7.22 -7.44 5.80
CA SER A 3 5.84 -7.11 5.41
C SER A 3 5.74 -5.62 5.08
N VAL A 4 5.11 -5.33 3.94
CA VAL A 4 4.98 -3.97 3.42
C VAL A 4 3.54 -3.72 3.01
N VAL A 5 2.99 -2.59 3.42
CA VAL A 5 1.71 -2.06 2.94
C VAL A 5 2.03 -0.85 2.06
N PHE A 6 1.36 -0.76 0.91
CA PHE A 6 1.44 0.40 0.01
C PHE A 6 0.10 1.10 0.02
N ASP A 7 0.10 2.43 0.20
CA ASP A 7 -1.11 3.20 -0.05
C ASP A 7 -1.43 3.25 -1.55
N THR A 8 -2.63 3.71 -1.87
CA THR A 8 -3.13 3.83 -3.24
C THR A 8 -2.24 4.73 -4.11
N ASN A 9 -1.72 5.83 -3.56
CA ASN A 9 -0.83 6.74 -4.31
C ASN A 9 0.44 6.02 -4.76
N VAL A 10 1.04 5.21 -3.90
CA VAL A 10 2.24 4.45 -4.20
C VAL A 10 1.95 3.33 -5.20
N LEU A 11 0.78 2.70 -5.14
CA LEU A 11 0.35 1.76 -6.18
C LEU A 11 0.22 2.45 -7.55
N LEU A 12 -0.30 3.68 -7.61
CA LEU A 12 -0.34 4.47 -8.84
C LEU A 12 1.07 4.74 -9.38
N ASP A 13 2.03 5.09 -8.51
CA ASP A 13 3.43 5.29 -8.93
C ASP A 13 4.05 4.01 -9.50
N LEU A 14 3.74 2.85 -8.91
CA LEU A 14 4.27 1.56 -9.33
C LEU A 14 3.67 1.07 -10.66
N PHE A 15 2.35 1.19 -10.83
CA PHE A 15 1.63 0.51 -11.91
C PHE A 15 1.12 1.44 -13.02
N VAL A 16 0.80 2.69 -12.69
CA VAL A 16 0.24 3.66 -13.64
C VAL A 16 1.32 4.61 -14.16
N PHE A 17 1.99 5.31 -13.24
CA PHE A 17 2.97 6.35 -13.61
C PHE A 17 4.34 5.77 -13.94
N ASN A 18 4.65 4.55 -13.48
CA ASN A 18 5.98 3.94 -13.58
C ASN A 18 7.07 4.91 -13.09
N ASP A 19 6.86 5.51 -11.92
CA ASP A 19 7.77 6.49 -11.33
C ASP A 19 9.16 5.86 -11.12
N PHE A 20 10.20 6.49 -11.68
CA PHE A 20 11.58 6.01 -11.60
C PHE A 20 12.05 5.81 -10.15
N ARG A 21 11.51 6.61 -9.22
CA ARG A 21 11.83 6.53 -7.80
C ARG A 21 11.25 5.28 -7.14
N ALA A 22 10.21 4.67 -7.71
CA ALA A 22 9.54 3.49 -7.16
C ALA A 22 9.94 2.18 -7.89
N LEU A 23 10.76 2.25 -8.95
CA LEU A 23 11.11 1.08 -9.76
C LEU A 23 11.80 -0.03 -8.96
N HIS A 24 12.65 0.32 -7.99
CA HIS A 24 13.31 -0.68 -7.15
C HIS A 24 12.32 -1.42 -6.24
N LEU A 25 11.24 -0.76 -5.81
CA LEU A 25 10.16 -1.40 -5.06
C LEU A 25 9.38 -2.38 -5.95
N LYS A 26 9.06 -1.99 -7.18
CA LYS A 26 8.42 -2.88 -8.16
C LYS A 26 9.28 -4.11 -8.45
N GLN A 27 10.59 -3.93 -8.59
CA GLN A 27 11.53 -5.03 -8.75
C GLN A 27 11.53 -5.95 -7.52
N ALA A 28 11.57 -5.38 -6.31
CA ALA A 28 11.51 -6.14 -5.06
C ALA A 28 10.21 -6.95 -4.91
N LEU A 29 9.07 -6.42 -5.36
CA LEU A 29 7.80 -7.16 -5.44
C LEU A 29 7.92 -8.37 -6.36
N ILE A 30 8.38 -8.15 -7.60
CA ILE A 30 8.49 -9.19 -8.63
C ILE A 30 9.46 -10.30 -8.19
N GLU A 31 10.57 -9.92 -7.56
CA GLU A 31 11.57 -10.85 -7.03
C GLU A 31 11.16 -11.49 -5.70
N GLN A 32 9.98 -11.15 -5.16
CA GLN A 32 9.48 -11.64 -3.88
C GLN A 32 10.48 -11.39 -2.73
N LYS A 33 11.13 -10.22 -2.74
CA LYS A 33 11.99 -9.75 -1.64
C LYS A 33 11.19 -9.11 -0.51
N ILE A 34 9.96 -8.70 -0.80
CA ILE A 34 9.00 -8.17 0.17
C ILE A 34 7.69 -8.94 0.15
N ASP A 35 7.04 -8.97 1.30
CA ASP A 35 5.70 -9.53 1.50
C ASP A 35 4.70 -8.37 1.47
N ALA A 36 4.25 -8.01 0.28
CA ALA A 36 3.25 -6.96 0.13
C ALA A 36 1.89 -7.44 0.64
N LEU A 37 1.26 -6.62 1.47
CA LEU A 37 -0.02 -6.91 2.08
C LEU A 37 -1.09 -5.97 1.54
N THR A 38 -2.26 -6.55 1.28
CA THR A 38 -3.46 -5.84 0.84
C THR A 38 -4.68 -6.46 1.53
N SER A 39 -5.83 -5.83 1.40
CA SER A 39 -7.13 -6.39 1.77
C SER A 39 -8.12 -6.23 0.63
N LEU A 40 -9.30 -6.86 0.74
CA LEU A 40 -10.33 -6.74 -0.29
C LEU A 40 -10.75 -5.28 -0.46
N LYS A 41 -10.96 -4.53 0.62
CA LYS A 41 -11.25 -3.09 0.58
C LYS A 41 -10.21 -2.28 -0.18
N THR A 42 -8.92 -2.49 0.11
CA THR A 42 -7.86 -1.74 -0.60
C THR A 42 -7.75 -2.12 -2.07
N LEU A 43 -8.09 -3.36 -2.44
CA LEU A 43 -8.16 -3.79 -3.84
C LEU A 43 -9.32 -3.11 -4.57
N GLU A 44 -10.49 -3.03 -3.93
CA GLU A 44 -11.68 -2.36 -4.46
C GLU A 44 -11.44 -0.85 -4.60
N GLU A 45 -10.82 -0.22 -3.61
CA GLU A 45 -10.43 1.18 -3.65
C GLU A 45 -9.46 1.45 -4.81
N PHE A 46 -8.42 0.62 -4.96
CA PHE A 46 -7.47 0.78 -6.05
C PHE A 46 -8.14 0.60 -7.42
N ALA A 47 -9.06 -0.36 -7.55
CA ALA A 47 -9.84 -0.59 -8.76
C ALA A 47 -10.75 0.62 -9.09
N ASP A 48 -11.43 1.21 -8.10
CA ASP A 48 -12.22 2.44 -8.28
C ASP A 48 -11.31 3.58 -8.78
N VAL A 49 -10.16 3.75 -8.13
CA VAL A 49 -9.24 4.85 -8.44
C VAL A 49 -8.72 4.73 -9.88
N ILE A 50 -8.18 3.59 -10.30
CA ILE A 50 -7.65 3.43 -11.66
C ILE A 50 -8.74 3.48 -12.74
N SER A 51 -10.02 3.30 -12.37
CA SER A 51 -11.15 3.46 -13.30
C SER A 51 -11.51 4.92 -13.60
N ARG A 52 -11.01 5.88 -12.80
CA ARG A 52 -11.33 7.29 -12.96
C ARG A 52 -10.81 7.81 -14.31
N PRO A 53 -11.61 8.58 -15.07
CA PRO A 53 -11.23 9.06 -16.41
C PRO A 53 -9.91 9.83 -16.47
N LEU A 54 -9.51 10.45 -15.35
CA LEU A 54 -8.26 11.21 -15.25
C LEU A 54 -7.01 10.37 -15.54
N PHE A 55 -7.05 9.06 -15.28
CA PHE A 55 -5.93 8.16 -15.55
C PHE A 55 -5.85 7.69 -17.00
N SER A 56 -6.91 7.90 -17.79
CA SER A 56 -6.95 7.57 -19.22
C SER A 56 -6.55 6.11 -19.53
N LEU A 57 -6.95 5.17 -18.65
CA LEU A 57 -6.68 3.74 -18.80
C LEU A 57 -7.87 3.04 -19.45
N GLU A 58 -7.60 2.24 -20.48
CA GLU A 58 -8.60 1.35 -21.07
C GLU A 58 -8.96 0.24 -20.06
N THR A 59 -10.17 -0.33 -20.15
CA THR A 59 -10.63 -1.40 -19.23
C THR A 59 -9.64 -2.57 -19.17
N VAL A 60 -9.06 -2.94 -20.31
CA VAL A 60 -8.04 -4.01 -20.39
C VAL A 60 -6.74 -3.67 -19.64
N GLU A 61 -6.40 -2.39 -19.53
CA GLU A 61 -5.21 -1.94 -18.78
C GLU A 61 -5.50 -1.94 -17.28
N GLN A 62 -6.70 -1.50 -16.88
CA GLN A 62 -7.16 -1.55 -15.49
C GLN A 62 -7.16 -2.99 -14.95
N GLU A 63 -7.73 -3.92 -15.71
CA GLU A 63 -7.76 -5.36 -15.36
C GLU A 63 -6.34 -5.93 -15.21
N LYS A 64 -5.43 -5.63 -16.15
CA LYS A 64 -4.04 -6.08 -16.08
C LYS A 64 -3.31 -5.56 -14.84
N ILE A 65 -3.51 -4.28 -14.50
CA ILE A 65 -2.90 -3.65 -13.33
C ILE A 65 -3.41 -4.32 -12.05
N LEU A 66 -4.73 -4.52 -11.95
CA LEU A 66 -5.34 -5.15 -10.77
C LEU A 66 -4.90 -6.60 -10.62
N ASP A 67 -4.88 -7.38 -11.70
CA ASP A 67 -4.42 -8.77 -11.70
C ASP A 67 -2.93 -8.85 -11.32
N GLN A 68 -2.11 -7.94 -11.84
CA GLN A 68 -0.70 -7.87 -11.48
C GLN A 68 -0.54 -7.58 -9.98
N TRP A 69 -1.19 -6.54 -9.46
CA TRP A 69 -1.11 -6.20 -8.04
C TRP A 69 -1.58 -7.34 -7.14
N LYS A 70 -2.71 -7.97 -7.47
CA LYS A 70 -3.24 -9.13 -6.76
C LYS A 70 -2.29 -10.33 -6.79
N SER A 71 -1.55 -10.53 -7.89
CA SER A 71 -0.55 -11.61 -7.98
C SER A 71 0.73 -11.35 -7.17
N LEU A 72 1.05 -10.08 -6.91
CA LEU A 72 2.25 -9.63 -6.21
C LEU A 72 2.03 -9.38 -4.72
N SER A 73 0.79 -9.46 -4.24
CA SER A 73 0.40 -9.18 -2.87
C SER A 73 -0.33 -10.35 -2.23
N ARG A 74 -0.25 -10.41 -0.90
CA ARG A 74 -0.99 -11.34 -0.06
C ARG A 74 -2.20 -10.62 0.53
N VAL A 75 -3.39 -11.15 0.24
CA VAL A 75 -4.65 -10.59 0.72
C VAL A 75 -4.90 -11.06 2.16
N LEU A 76 -5.06 -10.11 3.08
CA LEU A 76 -5.57 -10.33 4.42
C LEU A 76 -7.10 -10.18 4.43
N ASP A 77 -7.76 -11.01 5.24
CA ASP A 77 -9.21 -10.91 5.43
C ASP A 77 -9.53 -9.65 6.24
N ASP A 78 -10.43 -8.81 5.72
CA ASP A 78 -10.88 -7.58 6.37
C ASP A 78 -11.43 -7.82 7.78
N GLN A 79 -12.03 -9.00 8.03
CA GLN A 79 -12.56 -9.36 9.35
C GLN A 79 -11.47 -9.71 10.37
N SER A 80 -10.27 -10.04 9.89
CA SER A 80 -9.11 -10.38 10.72
C SER A 80 -8.25 -9.19 11.10
N LEU A 81 -8.56 -8.00 10.54
CA LEU A 81 -7.78 -6.79 10.79
C LEU A 81 -8.02 -6.26 12.21
N LEU A 82 -6.93 -5.95 12.88
CA LEU A 82 -6.91 -5.25 14.15
C LEU A 82 -7.04 -3.75 13.88
N SER A 83 -8.00 -3.10 14.53
CA SER A 83 -8.06 -1.63 14.52
C SER A 83 -6.81 -1.06 15.18
N SER A 84 -6.14 -0.16 14.46
CA SER A 84 -5.04 0.62 15.02
C SER A 84 -5.58 1.59 16.09
N PRO A 85 -4.76 1.98 17.08
CA PRO A 85 -5.15 2.95 18.10
C PRO A 85 -5.16 4.39 17.56
N TRP A 86 -5.08 4.58 16.25
CA TRP A 86 -4.95 5.85 15.57
C TRP A 86 -6.23 6.08 14.76
N LEU A 87 -6.85 7.25 14.97
CA LEU A 87 -8.01 7.66 14.20
C LEU A 87 -7.53 8.62 13.12
N CYS A 88 -7.48 8.12 11.88
CA CYS A 88 -7.23 8.95 10.71
C CYS A 88 -8.40 9.92 10.49
N GLN A 89 -8.13 11.14 10.04
CA GLN A 89 -9.19 12.08 9.69
C GLN A 89 -9.88 11.70 8.39
N ASP A 90 -9.14 11.05 7.49
CA ASP A 90 -9.67 10.42 6.30
C ASP A 90 -10.05 8.96 6.62
N PRO A 91 -11.36 8.61 6.62
CA PRO A 91 -11.81 7.25 6.91
C PRO A 91 -11.34 6.23 5.86
N ASP A 92 -11.09 6.65 4.62
CA ASP A 92 -10.66 5.77 3.55
C ASP A 92 -9.21 5.31 3.80
N ASP A 93 -8.38 6.18 4.40
CA ASP A 93 -6.99 5.86 4.75
C ASP A 93 -6.83 4.98 6.01
N GLN A 94 -7.87 4.85 6.83
CA GLN A 94 -7.81 4.09 8.09
C GLN A 94 -7.42 2.62 7.85
N ILE A 95 -7.83 2.04 6.72
CA ILE A 95 -7.55 0.64 6.38
C ILE A 95 -6.05 0.35 6.24
N PHE A 96 -5.25 1.30 5.74
CA PHE A 96 -3.81 1.13 5.59
C PHE A 96 -3.09 1.11 6.94
N LEU A 97 -3.54 1.94 7.88
CA LEU A 97 -3.05 1.93 9.27
C LEU A 97 -3.40 0.63 9.97
N ASP A 98 -4.63 0.14 9.80
CA ASP A 98 -5.12 -1.10 10.39
C ASP A 98 -4.40 -2.33 9.81
N LEU A 99 -4.13 -2.35 8.50
CA LEU A 99 -3.31 -3.36 7.84
C LEU A 99 -1.89 -3.39 8.42
N ALA A 100 -1.22 -2.24 8.49
CA ALA A 100 0.13 -2.16 9.02
C ALA A 100 0.18 -2.52 10.52
N PHE A 101 -0.86 -2.16 11.27
CA PHE A 101 -0.99 -2.51 12.69
C PHE A 101 -1.19 -4.01 12.91
N THR A 102 -2.02 -4.64 12.08
CA THR A 102 -2.25 -6.08 12.09
C THR A 102 -0.98 -6.86 11.77
N ALA A 103 -0.17 -6.35 10.83
CA ALA A 103 0.98 -7.03 10.28
C ALA A 103 2.32 -6.76 10.99
N LYS A 104 2.31 -6.02 12.11
CA LYS A 104 3.54 -5.59 12.80
C LYS A 104 4.47 -6.78 13.16
N PRO A 105 5.80 -6.68 12.95
CA PRO A 105 6.52 -5.52 12.42
C PRO A 105 6.29 -5.33 10.90
N CYS A 106 5.98 -4.10 10.49
CA CYS A 106 5.56 -3.78 9.13
C CYS A 106 6.12 -2.43 8.67
N THR A 107 6.25 -2.24 7.36
CA THR A 107 6.45 -0.90 6.77
C THR A 107 5.19 -0.49 6.00
N LEU A 108 4.72 0.73 6.21
CA LEU A 108 3.68 1.37 5.40
C LEU A 108 4.34 2.47 4.58
N ILE A 109 4.40 2.28 3.27
CA ILE A 109 4.86 3.31 2.35
C ILE A 109 3.65 4.11 1.90
N SER A 110 3.64 5.39 2.24
CA SER A 110 2.52 6.28 1.95
C SER A 110 2.98 7.69 1.61
N LYS A 111 2.28 8.32 0.67
CA LYS A 111 2.45 9.73 0.30
C LYS A 111 1.41 10.63 0.94
N ASP A 112 0.43 10.07 1.65
CA ASP A 112 -0.63 10.85 2.28
C ASP A 112 -0.15 11.50 3.59
N ASN A 113 -0.36 12.81 3.70
CA ASN A 113 0.03 13.57 4.88
C ASN A 113 -0.76 13.19 6.14
N GLU A 114 -2.03 12.78 6.02
CA GLU A 114 -2.83 12.33 7.16
C GLU A 114 -2.28 11.02 7.72
N VAL A 115 -1.88 10.08 6.86
CA VAL A 115 -1.22 8.84 7.26
C VAL A 115 0.16 9.11 7.88
N LEU A 116 0.98 9.96 7.25
CA LEU A 116 2.34 10.27 7.69
C LEU A 116 2.40 10.89 9.10
N LYS A 117 1.34 11.59 9.56
CA LYS A 117 1.24 12.13 10.93
C LYS A 117 1.38 11.05 12.01
N PHE A 118 1.09 9.79 11.69
CA PHE A 118 1.16 8.69 12.65
C PHE A 118 2.55 8.06 12.77
N ALA A 119 3.53 8.41 11.92
CA ALA A 119 4.84 7.77 11.88
C ALA A 119 5.53 7.65 13.25
N ALA A 120 5.54 8.73 14.04
CA ALA A 120 6.16 8.73 15.37
C ALA A 120 5.42 7.84 16.40
N ARG A 121 4.10 7.65 16.25
CA ARG A 121 3.31 6.76 17.11
C ARG A 121 3.44 5.31 16.64
N ALA A 122 3.45 5.09 15.33
CA ALA A 122 3.62 3.79 14.69
C ALA A 122 4.99 3.16 14.95
N ALA A 123 6.05 3.97 15.00
CA ALA A 123 7.38 3.49 15.34
C ALA A 123 7.43 2.79 16.71
N LYS A 124 6.60 3.21 17.68
CA LYS A 124 6.49 2.58 19.01
C LYS A 124 5.87 1.19 18.96
N GLU A 125 5.14 0.88 17.90
CA GLU A 125 4.48 -0.40 17.64
C GLU A 125 5.28 -1.26 16.62
N ASN A 126 6.54 -0.90 16.33
CA ASN A 126 7.39 -1.53 15.30
C ASN A 126 6.84 -1.41 13.87
N ILE A 127 6.21 -0.27 13.57
CA ILE A 127 5.68 0.04 12.25
C ILE A 127 6.39 1.28 11.71
N LEU A 128 7.08 1.13 10.59
CA LEU A 128 7.70 2.24 9.87
C LEU A 128 6.67 2.83 8.90
N ILE A 129 6.32 4.10 9.07
CA ILE A 129 5.50 4.83 8.08
C ILE A 129 6.42 5.85 7.39
N SER A 130 6.50 5.80 6.06
CA SER A 130 7.46 6.62 5.29
C SER A 130 6.94 6.95 3.89
N ALA A 131 7.22 8.17 3.43
CA ALA A 131 7.07 8.55 2.02
C ALA A 131 8.34 8.30 1.20
N ASP A 132 9.46 7.98 1.87
CA ASP A 132 10.73 7.69 1.23
C ASP A 132 10.77 6.23 0.77
N TYR A 133 10.81 6.02 -0.54
CA TYR A 133 10.93 4.69 -1.13
C TYR A 133 12.26 4.00 -0.81
N GLN A 134 13.28 4.72 -0.36
CA GLN A 134 14.55 4.15 0.07
C GLN A 134 14.49 3.60 1.50
N SER A 135 13.39 3.82 2.24
CA SER A 135 13.27 3.36 3.63
C SER A 135 13.17 1.83 3.77
N LEU A 136 13.11 1.11 2.66
CA LEU A 136 13.12 -0.34 2.63
C LEU A 136 14.50 -0.85 2.19
N ASP A 137 15.32 -1.28 3.15
CA ASP A 137 16.57 -1.97 2.84
C ASP A 137 16.27 -3.41 2.37
N PHE A 138 16.71 -3.77 1.16
CA PHE A 138 16.65 -5.13 0.59
C PHE A 138 18.02 -5.65 0.16
#